data_AF-A0A8I1A552-F1
#
_entry.id   AF-A0A8I1A552-F1
#
_cell.length_a   1.000
_cell.length_b   1.000
_cell.length_c   1.000
_cell.angle_alpha   90.00
_cell.angle_beta   90.00
_cell.angle_gamma   90.00
#
_symmetry.space_group_name_H-M   'P 1'
#
loop_
_entity.id
_entity.type
_entity.pdbx_description
1 polymer ?
#
loop_
_entity_poly.entity_id
_entity_poly.type
_entity_poly.pdbx_seq_one_letter_code
_entity_poly.pdbx_strand_id
1 'polypeptide(L)'
;MEWLENVSSDAKVAYLLTLTEKMMHQTEKYHWYGLARRAMDMCWEWLEEKKHHADELYLRLDNEDGDGLIHIEGVDFVDDQPDPQEEAMWFCVTTALAYVTSQAYEYEGEEYVPQTVELVDEEGIDWFMEKIVKVDGYQEKWSERLKEYLLKNHPADSGKKIKKEELLKLIS
;
A
#
# COMPACT_ATOMS: atom_id res chain seq x y z
N MET A 1 12.94 8.07 -3.87
CA MET A 1 13.90 7.72 -2.79
C MET A 1 14.99 6.72 -3.24
N GLU A 2 16.29 7.07 -3.27
CA GLU A 2 17.38 6.21 -3.82
C GLU A 2 17.57 4.82 -3.17
N TRP A 3 17.16 4.63 -1.92
CA TRP A 3 17.40 3.36 -1.22
C TRP A 3 16.52 2.20 -1.72
N LEU A 4 15.40 2.52 -2.39
CA LEU A 4 14.45 1.53 -2.89
C LEU A 4 15.08 0.64 -3.97
N GLU A 5 15.99 1.19 -4.77
CA GLU A 5 16.75 0.44 -5.78
C GLU A 5 17.60 -0.70 -5.18
N ASN A 6 17.86 -0.65 -3.87
CA ASN A 6 18.74 -1.58 -3.18
C ASN A 6 17.99 -2.67 -2.38
N VAL A 7 16.66 -2.72 -2.49
CA VAL A 7 15.81 -3.73 -1.83
C VAL A 7 14.93 -4.47 -2.83
N SER A 8 14.45 -5.65 -2.45
CA SER A 8 13.58 -6.46 -3.32
C SER A 8 12.22 -5.79 -3.55
N SER A 9 11.51 -6.19 -4.63
CA SER A 9 10.12 -5.77 -4.89
C SER A 9 9.21 -6.03 -3.69
N ASP A 10 9.28 -7.23 -3.12
CA ASP A 10 8.54 -7.61 -1.90
C ASP A 10 8.88 -6.67 -0.72
N ALA A 11 10.12 -6.19 -0.60
CA ALA A 11 10.49 -5.25 0.45
C ALA A 11 9.88 -3.85 0.24
N LYS A 12 9.77 -3.38 -1.02
CA LYS A 12 9.09 -2.13 -1.36
C LYS A 12 7.59 -2.22 -1.01
N VAL A 13 6.95 -3.34 -1.36
CA VAL A 13 5.57 -3.63 -0.98
C VAL A 13 5.42 -3.64 0.55
N ALA A 14 6.29 -4.36 1.24
CA ALA A 14 6.27 -4.46 2.69
C ALA A 14 6.43 -3.10 3.38
N TYR A 15 7.23 -2.20 2.80
CA TYR A 15 7.42 -0.84 3.30
C TYR A 15 6.10 -0.06 3.35
N LEU A 16 5.39 -0.01 2.22
CA LEU A 16 4.07 0.63 2.11
C LEU A 16 3.07 -0.03 3.06
N LEU A 17 2.92 -1.35 2.98
CA LEU A 17 1.92 -2.08 3.75
C LEU A 17 2.11 -1.92 5.25
N THR A 18 3.35 -1.94 5.74
CA THR A 18 3.64 -1.83 7.17
C THR A 18 3.28 -0.46 7.72
N LEU A 19 3.60 0.61 6.99
CA LEU A 19 3.28 1.97 7.42
C LEU A 19 1.77 2.23 7.35
N THR A 20 1.10 1.80 6.27
CA THR A 20 -0.36 1.88 6.15
C THR A 20 -1.04 1.11 7.29
N GLU A 21 -0.61 -0.13 7.54
CA GLU A 21 -1.17 -1.00 8.58
C GLU A 21 -1.08 -0.38 9.98
N LYS A 22 0.00 0.34 10.30
CA LYS A 22 0.11 1.08 11.57
C LYS A 22 -0.93 2.18 11.70
N MET A 23 -1.29 2.81 10.59
CA MET A 23 -2.24 3.92 10.55
C MET A 23 -3.69 3.47 10.35
N MET A 24 -3.95 2.20 10.07
CA MET A 24 -5.30 1.69 9.77
C MET A 24 -6.36 2.01 10.84
N HIS A 25 -5.97 2.09 12.12
CA HIS A 25 -6.90 2.46 13.19
C HIS A 25 -7.53 3.87 13.01
N GLN A 26 -6.83 4.80 12.34
CA GLN A 26 -7.35 6.13 12.01
C GLN A 26 -8.53 6.08 11.04
N THR A 27 -8.67 4.98 10.30
CA THR A 27 -9.71 4.81 9.28
C THR A 27 -11.00 4.20 9.82
N GLU A 28 -11.02 3.69 11.05
CA GLU A 28 -12.19 3.02 11.66
C GLU A 28 -13.44 3.90 11.75
N LYS A 29 -13.26 5.23 11.76
CA LYS A 29 -14.35 6.21 11.78
C LYS A 29 -14.99 6.46 10.41
N TYR A 30 -14.33 6.07 9.32
CA TYR A 30 -14.80 6.33 7.96
C TYR A 30 -15.67 5.18 7.44
N HIS A 31 -16.65 5.52 6.61
CA HIS A 31 -17.62 4.57 6.07
C HIS A 31 -16.98 3.49 5.18
N TRP A 32 -15.82 3.79 4.57
CA TRP A 32 -15.05 2.91 3.70
C TRP A 32 -14.05 1.99 4.44
N TYR A 33 -13.95 2.07 5.78
CA TYR A 33 -13.02 1.25 6.60
C TYR A 33 -13.06 -0.24 6.23
N GLY A 34 -14.27 -0.80 6.09
CA GLY A 34 -14.44 -2.21 5.80
C GLY A 34 -13.85 -2.62 4.45
N LEU A 35 -13.89 -1.74 3.44
CA LEU A 35 -13.28 -1.97 2.13
C LEU A 35 -11.75 -1.92 2.25
N ALA A 36 -11.22 -0.87 2.88
CA ALA A 36 -9.79 -0.71 3.10
C ALA A 36 -9.18 -1.87 3.90
N ARG A 37 -9.84 -2.30 4.98
CA ARG A 37 -9.35 -3.41 5.80
C ARG A 37 -9.24 -4.71 4.99
N ARG A 38 -10.26 -5.03 4.19
CA ARG A 38 -10.26 -6.22 3.32
C ARG A 38 -9.16 -6.15 2.26
N ALA A 39 -9.02 -5.01 1.60
CA ALA A 39 -7.97 -4.81 0.60
C ALA A 39 -6.57 -4.98 1.21
N MET A 40 -6.31 -4.35 2.36
CA MET A 40 -5.03 -4.47 3.06
C MET A 40 -4.74 -5.90 3.52
N ASP A 41 -5.75 -6.66 3.95
CA ASP A 41 -5.57 -8.07 4.31
C ASP A 41 -5.22 -8.90 3.08
N MET A 42 -5.88 -8.67 1.93
CA MET A 42 -5.53 -9.32 0.67
C MET A 42 -4.10 -8.97 0.22
N CYS A 43 -3.68 -7.71 0.33
CA CYS A 43 -2.31 -7.30 0.00
C CYS A 43 -1.26 -8.02 0.85
N TRP A 44 -1.51 -8.16 2.16
CA TRP A 44 -0.62 -8.92 3.04
C TRP A 44 -0.60 -10.40 2.70
N GLU A 45 -1.76 -11.00 2.40
CA GLU A 45 -1.86 -12.39 1.97
C GLU A 45 -1.15 -12.66 0.63
N TRP A 46 -1.18 -11.69 -0.28
CA TRP A 46 -0.37 -11.71 -1.50
C TRP A 46 1.12 -11.61 -1.17
N LEU A 47 1.54 -10.65 -0.34
CA LEU A 47 2.96 -10.50 -0.02
C LEU A 47 3.55 -11.74 0.66
N GLU A 48 2.84 -12.32 1.64
CA GLU A 48 3.37 -13.43 2.43
C GLU A 48 3.35 -14.76 1.68
N GLU A 49 2.32 -15.02 0.89
CA GLU A 49 2.04 -16.34 0.34
C GLU A 49 1.52 -16.34 -1.12
N LYS A 50 1.49 -15.17 -1.78
CA LYS A 50 1.01 -14.99 -3.16
C LYS A 50 -0.38 -15.60 -3.39
N LYS A 51 -1.27 -15.43 -2.41
CA LYS A 51 -2.59 -16.09 -2.36
C LYS A 51 -3.63 -15.56 -3.34
N HIS A 52 -3.50 -14.31 -3.76
CA HIS A 52 -4.48 -13.61 -4.58
C HIS A 52 -3.89 -13.32 -5.95
N HIS A 53 -4.71 -13.37 -6.99
CA HIS A 53 -4.33 -12.94 -8.33
C HIS A 53 -4.32 -11.41 -8.43
N ALA A 54 -3.56 -10.87 -9.39
CA ALA A 54 -3.51 -9.43 -9.60
C ALA A 54 -4.90 -8.84 -9.91
N ASP A 55 -5.71 -9.54 -10.72
CA ASP A 55 -7.09 -9.15 -11.01
C ASP A 55 -7.98 -9.09 -9.75
N GLU A 56 -7.81 -10.02 -8.81
CA GLU A 56 -8.59 -10.01 -7.55
C GLU A 56 -8.25 -8.81 -6.67
N LEU A 57 -6.97 -8.40 -6.67
CA LEU A 57 -6.52 -7.18 -6.00
C LEU A 57 -7.01 -5.94 -6.75
N TYR A 58 -6.95 -5.94 -8.08
CA TYR A 58 -7.43 -4.84 -8.93
C TYR A 58 -8.92 -4.56 -8.71
N LEU A 59 -9.77 -5.60 -8.62
CA LEU A 59 -11.19 -5.43 -8.35
C LEU A 59 -11.52 -4.74 -7.00
N ARG A 60 -10.57 -4.70 -6.06
CA ARG A 60 -10.70 -3.92 -4.81
C ARG A 60 -10.33 -2.45 -4.99
N LEU A 61 -9.48 -2.16 -5.98
CA LEU A 61 -9.08 -0.81 -6.34
C LEU A 61 -10.16 -0.16 -7.21
N ASP A 62 -10.53 -0.83 -8.30
CA ASP A 62 -11.39 -0.32 -9.36
C ASP A 62 -12.19 -1.47 -9.98
N ASN A 63 -13.45 -1.23 -10.30
CA ASN A 63 -14.33 -2.21 -10.94
C ASN A 63 -15.50 -1.52 -11.65
N GLU A 64 -16.17 -2.28 -12.53
CA GLU A 64 -17.31 -1.79 -13.32
C GLU A 64 -18.54 -1.41 -12.46
N ASP A 65 -18.65 -1.98 -11.25
CA ASP A 65 -19.74 -1.68 -10.32
C ASP A 65 -19.55 -0.32 -9.62
N GLY A 66 -18.35 0.27 -9.72
CA GLY A 66 -18.02 1.57 -9.14
C GLY A 66 -17.91 1.55 -7.61
N ASP A 67 -17.71 0.38 -7.00
CA ASP A 67 -17.58 0.23 -5.54
C ASP A 67 -16.12 0.00 -5.07
N GLY A 68 -15.18 0.06 -6.01
CA GLY A 68 -13.74 0.04 -5.75
C GLY A 68 -13.28 1.22 -4.90
N LEU A 69 -12.16 1.07 -4.20
CA LEU A 69 -11.63 2.09 -3.30
C LEU A 69 -11.34 3.43 -3.98
N ILE A 70 -11.09 3.47 -5.29
CA ILE A 70 -10.87 4.75 -5.98
C ILE A 70 -12.16 5.56 -6.15
N HIS A 71 -13.35 4.95 -6.02
CA HIS A 71 -14.64 5.61 -6.30
C HIS A 71 -15.35 6.11 -5.04
N ILE A 72 -14.65 6.24 -3.91
CA ILE A 72 -15.25 6.63 -2.64
C ILE A 72 -15.76 8.07 -2.69
N GLU A 73 -17.09 8.22 -2.64
CA GLU A 73 -17.77 9.51 -2.60
C GLU A 73 -17.31 10.37 -1.40
N GLY A 74 -17.16 11.67 -1.64
CA GLY A 74 -16.72 12.65 -0.64
C GLY A 74 -15.20 12.68 -0.39
N VAL A 75 -14.43 11.73 -0.92
CA VAL A 75 -12.96 11.71 -0.82
C VAL A 75 -12.30 11.78 -2.20
N ASP A 76 -12.85 11.07 -3.19
CA ASP A 76 -12.38 11.11 -4.58
C ASP A 76 -12.88 12.36 -5.34
N PHE A 77 -14.03 12.92 -4.94
CA PHE A 77 -14.64 14.07 -5.60
C PHE A 77 -14.29 15.39 -4.90
N VAL A 78 -13.56 16.24 -5.63
CA VAL A 78 -12.94 17.52 -5.19
C VAL A 78 -13.91 18.53 -4.58
N ASP A 79 -15.22 18.41 -4.85
CA ASP A 79 -16.22 19.42 -4.45
C ASP A 79 -16.65 19.33 -2.97
N ASP A 80 -16.31 18.27 -2.23
CA ASP A 80 -16.81 18.06 -0.86
C ASP A 80 -15.83 18.46 0.27
N GLN A 81 -14.62 18.93 -0.04
CA GLN A 81 -13.56 19.26 0.93
C GLN A 81 -13.45 18.25 2.09
N PRO A 82 -13.00 17.01 1.82
CA PRO A 82 -12.85 15.98 2.85
C PRO A 82 -11.98 16.44 4.02
N ASP A 83 -12.16 15.79 5.18
CA ASP A 83 -11.20 15.86 6.28
C ASP A 83 -9.80 15.53 5.70
N PRO A 84 -8.79 16.42 5.83
CA PRO A 84 -7.46 16.17 5.29
C PRO A 84 -6.84 14.85 5.78
N GLN A 85 -7.24 14.40 6.98
CA GLN A 85 -6.83 13.11 7.53
C GLN A 85 -7.49 11.93 6.81
N GLU A 86 -8.74 12.09 6.34
CA GLU A 86 -9.46 11.12 5.53
C GLU A 86 -8.82 10.98 4.17
N GLU A 87 -8.61 12.12 3.48
CA GLU A 87 -7.97 12.16 2.16
C GLU A 87 -6.57 11.54 2.20
N ALA A 88 -5.76 11.91 3.19
CA ALA A 88 -4.41 11.38 3.34
C ALA A 88 -4.42 9.85 3.57
N MET A 89 -5.31 9.34 4.43
CA MET A 89 -5.40 7.90 4.69
C MET A 89 -5.96 7.13 3.51
N TRP A 90 -6.97 7.66 2.84
CA TRP A 90 -7.52 7.08 1.62
C TRP A 90 -6.44 6.96 0.55
N PHE A 91 -5.68 8.04 0.30
CA PHE A 91 -4.55 8.03 -0.63
C PHE A 91 -3.52 6.96 -0.24
N CYS A 92 -3.14 6.88 1.04
CA CYS A 92 -2.16 5.88 1.49
C CYS A 92 -2.65 4.44 1.25
N VAL A 93 -3.94 4.16 1.48
CA VAL A 93 -4.53 2.84 1.25
C VAL A 93 -4.61 2.52 -0.25
N THR A 94 -5.10 3.45 -1.07
CA THR A 94 -5.24 3.24 -2.52
C THR A 94 -3.89 3.11 -3.20
N THR A 95 -2.91 3.94 -2.85
CA THR A 95 -1.53 3.82 -3.36
C THR A 95 -0.89 2.49 -2.96
N ALA A 96 -1.04 2.06 -1.70
CA ALA A 96 -0.50 0.78 -1.26
C ALA A 96 -1.14 -0.39 -2.03
N LEU A 97 -2.47 -0.40 -2.18
CA LEU A 97 -3.17 -1.40 -2.97
C LEU A 97 -2.73 -1.39 -4.43
N ALA A 98 -2.72 -0.23 -5.08
CA ALA A 98 -2.34 -0.11 -6.49
C ALA A 98 -0.90 -0.58 -6.73
N TYR A 99 0.03 -0.27 -5.82
CA TYR A 99 1.40 -0.75 -5.90
C TYR A 99 1.48 -2.27 -5.74
N VAL A 100 0.78 -2.86 -4.77
CA VAL A 100 0.74 -4.33 -4.62
C VAL A 100 0.15 -4.99 -5.86
N THR A 101 -0.93 -4.45 -6.41
CA THR A 101 -1.57 -4.94 -7.63
C THR A 101 -0.61 -4.89 -8.83
N SER A 102 0.11 -3.79 -9.02
CA SER A 102 1.14 -3.67 -10.06
C SER A 102 2.23 -4.74 -9.89
N GLN A 103 2.72 -4.93 -8.67
CA GLN A 103 3.72 -5.96 -8.37
C GLN A 103 3.18 -7.39 -8.50
N ALA A 104 1.86 -7.59 -8.33
CA ALA A 104 1.19 -8.85 -8.61
C ALA A 104 1.16 -9.17 -10.11
N TYR A 105 0.79 -8.20 -10.95
CA TYR A 105 0.83 -8.37 -12.41
C TYR A 105 2.25 -8.65 -12.91
N GLU A 106 3.25 -7.92 -12.39
CA GLU A 106 4.66 -8.15 -12.74
C GLU A 106 5.10 -9.58 -12.34
N TYR A 107 4.69 -10.05 -11.16
CA TYR A 107 4.98 -11.40 -10.68
C TYR A 107 4.32 -12.49 -11.55
N GLU A 108 3.10 -12.24 -12.03
CA GLU A 108 2.35 -13.14 -12.90
C GLU A 108 2.87 -13.14 -14.34
N GLY A 109 3.66 -12.13 -14.73
CA GLY A 109 4.21 -12.00 -16.07
C GLY A 109 3.19 -11.54 -17.11
N GLU A 110 2.16 -10.81 -16.67
CA GLU A 110 1.11 -10.29 -17.54
C GLU A 110 1.63 -9.15 -18.43
N GLU A 111 1.37 -9.24 -19.74
CA GLU A 111 1.78 -8.22 -20.73
C GLU A 111 0.83 -7.03 -20.77
N TYR A 112 -0.43 -7.23 -20.39
CA TYR A 112 -1.48 -6.23 -20.43
C TYR A 112 -2.08 -6.04 -19.04
N VAL A 113 -1.92 -4.85 -18.49
CA VAL A 113 -2.44 -4.49 -17.18
C VAL A 113 -3.42 -3.31 -17.29
N PRO A 114 -4.34 -3.14 -16.35
CA PRO A 114 -5.23 -1.98 -16.34
C PRO A 114 -4.44 -0.66 -16.26
N GLN A 115 -4.91 0.36 -16.99
CA GLN A 115 -4.22 1.66 -17.08
C GLN A 115 -3.96 2.31 -15.70
N THR A 116 -4.88 2.11 -14.75
CA THR A 116 -4.79 2.62 -13.38
C THR A 116 -3.56 2.10 -12.63
N VAL A 117 -3.09 0.89 -12.94
CA VAL A 117 -1.89 0.28 -12.30
C VAL A 117 -0.66 0.32 -13.19
N GLU A 118 -0.82 0.48 -14.50
CA GLU A 118 0.30 0.62 -15.46
C GLU A 118 1.20 1.82 -15.14
N LEU A 119 0.62 2.89 -14.62
CA LEU A 119 1.32 4.13 -14.27
C LEU A 119 1.91 4.11 -12.85
N VAL A 120 1.75 3.02 -12.10
CA VAL A 120 2.24 2.93 -10.73
C VAL A 120 3.72 2.52 -10.76
N ASP A 121 4.57 3.42 -10.27
CA ASP A 121 6.01 3.22 -10.17
C ASP A 121 6.52 3.60 -8.76
N GLU A 122 7.85 3.73 -8.63
CA GLU A 122 8.49 4.12 -7.37
C GLU A 122 8.22 5.58 -6.96
N GLU A 123 7.84 6.47 -7.89
CA GLU A 123 7.42 7.84 -7.54
C GLU A 123 6.13 7.81 -6.70
N GLY A 124 5.28 6.79 -6.91
CA GLY A 124 4.12 6.54 -6.06
C GLY A 124 4.49 6.33 -4.58
N ILE A 125 5.66 5.77 -4.29
CA ILE A 125 6.14 5.60 -2.90
C ILE A 125 6.59 6.95 -2.32
N ASP A 126 7.14 7.84 -3.14
CA ASP A 126 7.50 9.20 -2.71
C ASP A 126 6.23 10.00 -2.36
N TRP A 127 5.20 9.97 -3.21
CA TRP A 127 3.90 10.61 -2.91
C TRP A 127 3.19 10.00 -1.71
N PHE A 128 3.25 8.67 -1.55
CA PHE A 128 2.76 7.99 -0.35
C PHE A 128 3.41 8.57 0.91
N MET A 129 4.73 8.73 0.90
CA MET A 129 5.46 9.30 2.03
C MET A 129 5.06 10.75 2.30
N GLU A 130 4.86 11.57 1.27
CA GLU A 130 4.40 12.96 1.43
C GLU A 130 3.01 13.07 2.06
N LYS A 131 2.16 12.04 1.90
CA LYS A 131 0.81 11.99 2.48
C LYS A 131 0.82 11.38 3.87
N ILE A 132 1.46 10.23 4.08
CA ILE A 132 1.40 9.51 5.37
C ILE A 132 2.04 10.31 6.51
N VAL A 133 3.07 11.11 6.24
CA VAL A 133 3.73 11.96 7.25
C VAL A 133 2.82 13.06 7.80
N LYS A 134 1.72 13.37 7.10
CA LYS A 134 0.72 14.36 7.49
C LYS A 134 -0.44 13.75 8.29
N VAL A 135 -0.46 12.42 8.42
CA VAL A 135 -1.50 11.72 9.17
C VAL A 135 -1.17 11.79 10.66
N ASP A 136 -2.16 12.20 11.46
CA ASP A 136 -2.05 12.32 12.90
C ASP A 136 -1.67 10.98 13.55
N GLY A 137 -0.60 10.99 14.34
CA GLY A 137 -0.05 9.82 15.01
C GLY A 137 1.08 9.11 14.25
N TYR A 138 1.39 9.51 13.02
CA TYR A 138 2.58 9.04 12.32
C TYR A 138 3.87 9.36 13.10
N GLN A 139 4.84 8.45 13.06
CA GLN A 139 6.15 8.65 13.69
C GLN A 139 7.27 8.35 12.69
N GLU A 140 8.11 9.33 12.41
CA GLU A 140 9.21 9.24 11.42
C GLU A 140 10.14 8.03 11.66
N LYS A 141 10.43 7.73 12.93
CA LYS A 141 11.24 6.56 13.32
C LYS A 141 10.70 5.21 12.79
N TRP A 142 9.41 5.11 12.47
CA TRP A 142 8.84 3.88 11.89
C TRP A 142 9.41 3.64 10.49
N SER A 143 9.38 4.68 9.65
CA SER A 143 9.96 4.64 8.30
C SER A 143 11.46 4.35 8.36
N GLU A 144 12.20 5.04 9.23
CA GLU A 144 13.65 4.86 9.36
C GLU A 144 14.02 3.42 9.77
N ARG A 145 13.40 2.90 10.83
CA ARG A 145 13.65 1.53 11.32
C ARG A 145 13.29 0.48 10.27
N LEU A 146 12.19 0.69 9.56
CA LEU A 146 11.74 -0.24 8.54
C LEU A 146 12.71 -0.23 7.36
N LYS A 147 13.12 0.95 6.88
CA LYS A 147 14.14 1.11 5.84
C LYS A 147 15.44 0.40 6.22
N GLU A 148 15.98 0.66 7.41
CA GLU A 148 17.23 0.04 7.88
C GLU A 148 17.12 -1.49 7.93
N TYR A 149 16.00 -2.01 8.43
CA TYR A 149 15.74 -3.44 8.50
C TYR A 149 15.65 -4.07 7.11
N LEU A 150 14.90 -3.46 6.19
CA LEU A 150 14.69 -3.98 4.84
C LEU A 150 15.98 -3.97 4.02
N LEU A 151 16.77 -2.90 4.08
CA LEU A 151 18.10 -2.84 3.44
C LEU A 151 19.03 -3.95 3.93
N LYS A 152 18.98 -4.27 5.22
CA LYS A 152 19.85 -5.30 5.82
C LYS A 152 19.39 -6.73 5.51
N ASN A 153 18.08 -6.97 5.48
CA ASN A 153 17.53 -8.33 5.47
C ASN A 153 16.93 -8.74 4.12
N HIS A 154 16.48 -7.79 3.32
CA HIS A 154 15.80 -7.97 2.03
C HIS A 154 16.44 -7.12 0.92
N PRO A 155 17.74 -7.28 0.63
CA PRO A 155 18.38 -6.64 -0.52
C PRO A 155 17.72 -7.07 -1.85
N ALA A 156 18.03 -6.37 -2.94
CA ALA A 156 17.41 -6.53 -4.26
C ALA A 156 17.31 -7.99 -4.78
N ASP A 157 18.26 -8.86 -4.44
CA ASP A 157 18.33 -10.26 -4.84
C ASP A 157 17.73 -11.25 -3.80
N SER A 158 17.12 -10.74 -2.72
CA SER A 158 16.61 -11.55 -1.63
C SER A 158 15.28 -12.20 -1.95
N GLY A 159 15.24 -13.54 -1.90
CA GLY A 159 14.01 -14.34 -1.88
C GLY A 159 13.49 -14.66 -0.47
N LYS A 160 13.96 -13.94 0.57
CA LYS A 160 13.49 -14.20 1.94
C LYS A 160 12.05 -13.73 2.11
N LYS A 161 11.21 -14.64 2.61
CA LYS A 161 9.82 -14.33 2.97
C LYS A 161 9.76 -13.21 4.00
N ILE A 162 8.81 -12.32 3.82
CA ILE A 162 8.45 -11.26 4.75
C ILE A 162 7.23 -11.71 5.56
N LYS A 163 7.16 -11.29 6.83
CA LYS A 163 6.00 -11.56 7.70
C LYS A 163 5.47 -10.28 8.33
N LYS A 164 4.17 -10.05 8.20
CA LYS A 164 3.43 -8.89 8.72
C LYS A 164 3.74 -8.64 10.19
N GLU A 165 3.61 -9.68 11.01
CA GLU A 165 3.80 -9.57 12.46
C GLU A 165 5.21 -9.14 12.85
N GLU A 166 6.23 -9.57 12.11
CA GLU A 166 7.62 -9.22 12.38
C GLU A 166 7.84 -7.72 12.15
N LEU A 167 7.41 -7.21 10.99
CA LEU A 167 7.55 -5.80 10.64
C LEU A 167 6.74 -4.90 11.56
N LEU A 168 5.51 -5.30 11.91
CA LEU A 168 4.71 -4.53 12.86
C LEU A 168 5.36 -4.48 14.25
N LYS A 169 5.94 -5.59 14.74
CA LYS A 169 6.67 -5.60 16.03
C LYS A 169 7.91 -4.72 15.99
N LEU A 170 8.65 -4.70 14.88
CA LEU A 170 9.85 -3.87 14.69
C LEU A 170 9.57 -2.38 14.91
N ILE A 171 8.42 -1.91 14.42
CA ILE A 171 8.04 -0.50 14.48
C ILE A 171 6.90 -0.21 15.49
N SER A 172 6.67 -1.13 16.44
CA SER A 172 5.78 -0.88 17.59
C SER A 172 6.42 0.00 18.65
#